data_AF-A0A9D8R5I9-F1
#
_entry.id   AF-A0A9D8R5I9-F1
#
_cell.length_a   1.000
_cell.length_b   1.000
_cell.length_c   1.000
_cell.angle_alpha   90.00
_cell.angle_beta   90.00
_cell.angle_gamma   90.00
#
_symmetry.space_group_name_H-M   'P 1'
#
loop_
_entity.id
_entity.type
_entity.pdbx_description
1 polymer ?
#
loop_
_entity_poly.entity_id
_entity_poly.type
_entity_poly.pdbx_seq_one_letter_code
_entity_poly.pdbx_strand_id
1 'polypeptide(L)'
;MKKYFFVIAMSVYVLTGIQAQNSRNFETCPLEQIQKEWSTVPIKNVVNGSLGIMLEAFDRTWPTYVVGDARSVMEQGLSEKMLDKETGYKVINDAQNGYVEVSDYGTDGMYMSACVWNRSNGHKLFAVCLGQPTDPCLDFVCFYDYDQQTKMMTPVTDVYKGFARWTVDGQMMHKLPRQGKDMVIYEYGYPQCYVHEFTWNGMKPVYKQTRADNSILKDSESEDYVTGVTVKFSGSQPNIKDFMNTILSQEDIGEALGAVSQSWEWYRNGMNMLDGQSFIVDVDNGYIGFNEDISDQERLYVEFCYWNYADGKHKLVAENVVNIVDGKPVEGQYAGISYLKYDNDTHKMTCVDANSLGIDMEMPVGEYSSLRRLPRKGKTIEYEFYLPAGKITKRYTWNGSRFVKE
;
A
#
# COMPACT_ATOMS: atom_id res chain seq x y z
N MET A 1 51.74 49.49 36.09
CA MET A 1 51.21 48.17 35.68
C MET A 1 49.73 48.11 36.02
N LYS A 2 48.93 47.56 35.08
CA LYS A 2 47.45 47.47 34.97
C LYS A 2 46.73 47.20 36.31
N LYS A 3 45.81 48.03 36.83
CA LYS A 3 44.40 48.37 36.50
C LYS A 3 43.42 47.17 36.45
N TYR A 4 42.61 47.08 37.51
CA TYR A 4 41.31 46.39 37.60
C TYR A 4 40.23 47.16 36.83
N PHE A 5 39.33 46.45 36.13
CA PHE A 5 37.85 46.65 36.05
C PHE A 5 37.25 45.82 34.90
N PHE A 6 35.94 45.55 34.99
CA PHE A 6 35.01 44.83 34.09
C PHE A 6 34.94 43.30 34.29
N VAL A 7 33.92 42.71 34.93
CA VAL A 7 32.42 42.77 34.88
C VAL A 7 31.88 41.51 34.20
N ILE A 8 30.99 40.87 34.94
CA ILE A 8 30.15 39.70 34.63
C ILE A 8 29.37 39.92 33.33
N ALA A 9 29.45 38.97 32.40
CA ALA A 9 28.45 38.78 31.35
C ALA A 9 28.40 37.31 30.90
N MET A 10 27.28 36.70 31.26
CA MET A 10 26.51 35.71 30.50
C MET A 10 27.19 34.43 30.01
N SER A 11 26.87 33.29 30.63
CA SER A 11 25.64 32.51 30.40
C SER A 11 25.71 31.70 29.10
N VAL A 12 25.78 30.38 29.29
CA VAL A 12 25.27 29.38 28.35
C VAL A 12 25.90 29.47 26.96
N TYR A 13 27.12 28.91 26.83
CA TYR A 13 27.47 28.28 25.55
C TYR A 13 26.58 27.05 25.45
N VAL A 14 25.44 27.30 24.80
CA VAL A 14 24.39 26.35 24.54
C VAL A 14 25.03 25.17 23.82
N LEU A 15 24.90 24.01 24.46
CA LEU A 15 24.74 22.72 23.80
C LEU A 15 23.59 22.85 22.77
N THR A 16 23.88 23.45 21.61
CA THR A 16 23.04 23.40 20.41
C THR A 16 23.89 22.92 19.24
N GLY A 17 24.59 21.80 19.46
CA GLY A 17 24.50 20.70 18.51
C GLY A 17 23.32 19.84 18.96
N ILE A 18 22.10 20.39 18.87
CA ILE A 18 20.89 19.59 19.06
C ILE A 18 20.89 18.61 17.90
N GLN A 19 21.25 17.38 18.25
CA GLN A 19 20.65 16.18 17.74
C GLN A 19 20.51 16.15 16.20
N ALA A 20 21.53 15.60 15.54
CA ALA A 20 21.24 14.48 14.65
C ALA A 20 20.61 13.37 15.51
N GLN A 21 19.38 13.60 15.96
CA GLN A 21 18.54 12.56 16.50
C GLN A 21 18.31 11.63 15.32
N ASN A 22 18.50 10.33 15.55
CA ASN A 22 17.64 9.34 14.95
C ASN A 22 16.20 9.87 15.06
N SER A 23 15.71 10.56 14.02
CA SER A 23 14.39 11.20 14.00
C SER A 23 13.30 10.24 13.55
N ARG A 24 13.65 8.98 13.26
CA ARG A 24 12.69 7.87 13.16
C ARG A 24 12.25 7.38 14.55
N ASN A 25 12.01 8.31 15.49
CA ASN A 25 11.26 7.98 16.69
C ASN A 25 9.79 7.93 16.27
N PHE A 26 9.30 6.72 15.99
CA PHE A 26 7.90 6.40 15.71
C PHE A 26 6.96 6.69 16.90
N GLU A 27 7.50 7.13 18.03
CA GLU A 27 6.75 7.48 19.22
C GLU A 27 6.11 8.87 19.08
N THR A 28 4.79 8.85 18.83
CA THR A 28 3.86 10.00 18.76
C THR A 28 3.97 10.87 17.51
N CYS A 29 3.52 10.31 16.38
CA CYS A 29 3.23 11.12 15.21
C CYS A 29 2.05 12.09 15.46
N PRO A 30 2.17 13.40 15.16
CA PRO A 30 1.06 14.34 15.32
C PRO A 30 -0.06 14.19 14.29
N LEU A 31 -0.06 13.19 13.39
CA LEU A 31 -1.11 13.07 12.36
C LEU A 31 -2.53 13.03 12.94
N GLU A 32 -2.75 12.29 14.02
CA GLU A 32 -4.05 12.30 14.71
C GLU A 32 -4.42 13.68 15.25
N GLN A 33 -3.43 14.39 15.82
CA GLN A 33 -3.64 15.73 16.35
C GLN A 33 -3.96 16.71 15.22
N ILE A 34 -3.17 16.67 14.14
CA ILE A 34 -3.38 17.50 12.95
C ILE A 34 -4.78 17.23 12.41
N GLN A 35 -5.17 15.96 12.19
CA GLN A 35 -6.49 15.58 11.69
C GLN A 35 -7.63 16.18 12.54
N LYS A 36 -7.48 16.18 13.87
CA LYS A 36 -8.48 16.70 14.81
C LYS A 36 -8.50 18.24 14.86
N GLU A 37 -7.35 18.90 14.78
CA GLU A 37 -7.20 20.31 15.18
C GLU A 37 -7.03 21.29 14.01
N TRP A 38 -6.53 20.84 12.84
CA TRP A 38 -6.15 21.71 11.72
C TRP A 38 -7.24 22.70 11.31
N SER A 39 -8.49 22.23 11.37
CA SER A 39 -9.69 22.95 10.95
C SER A 39 -9.99 24.22 11.77
N THR A 40 -9.34 24.37 12.92
CA THR A 40 -9.56 25.48 13.86
C THR A 40 -8.32 26.34 14.12
N VAL A 41 -7.17 25.98 13.56
CA VAL A 41 -5.88 26.63 13.84
C VAL A 41 -5.39 27.41 12.61
N PRO A 42 -5.46 28.76 12.62
CA PRO A 42 -4.85 29.59 11.59
C PRO A 42 -3.32 29.61 11.73
N ILE A 43 -2.62 29.60 10.60
CA ILE A 43 -1.15 29.67 10.54
C ILE A 43 -0.75 31.10 10.18
N LYS A 44 0.05 31.74 11.05
CA LYS A 44 0.45 33.16 10.93
C LYS A 44 1.89 33.30 10.42
N ASN A 45 2.26 34.54 10.06
CA ASN A 45 3.62 34.91 9.64
C ASN A 45 4.10 34.16 8.39
N VAL A 46 3.18 33.92 7.45
CA VAL A 46 3.46 33.27 6.16
C VAL A 46 3.97 34.33 5.18
N VAL A 47 5.29 34.41 5.03
CA VAL A 47 5.98 35.56 4.41
C VAL A 47 5.51 35.83 2.97
N ASN A 48 5.29 34.77 2.19
CA ASN A 48 4.74 34.82 0.84
C ASN A 48 3.96 33.53 0.51
N GLY A 49 3.27 33.54 -0.62
CA GLY A 49 2.44 32.43 -1.08
C GLY A 49 3.15 31.42 -2.00
N SER A 50 4.45 31.20 -1.84
CA SER A 50 5.14 30.08 -2.49
C SER A 50 4.92 28.78 -1.71
N LEU A 51 4.90 27.64 -2.40
CA LEU A 51 4.66 26.34 -1.78
C LEU A 51 5.64 26.07 -0.62
N GLY A 52 6.94 26.30 -0.84
CA GLY A 52 7.96 26.05 0.18
C GLY A 52 7.78 26.87 1.46
N ILE A 53 7.40 28.14 1.35
CA ILE A 53 7.15 29.01 2.51
C ILE A 53 5.86 28.64 3.25
N MET A 54 4.82 28.22 2.52
CA MET A 54 3.59 27.73 3.13
C MET A 54 3.81 26.39 3.84
N LEU A 55 4.59 25.47 3.23
CA LEU A 55 5.01 24.22 3.87
C LEU A 55 5.87 24.48 5.10
N GLU A 56 6.83 25.39 5.05
CA GLU A 56 7.62 25.78 6.22
C GLU A 56 6.72 26.31 7.36
N ALA A 57 5.73 27.14 7.04
CA ALA A 57 4.82 27.65 8.05
C ALA A 57 3.89 26.56 8.62
N PHE A 58 3.46 25.63 7.77
CA PHE A 58 2.73 24.45 8.18
C PHE A 58 3.57 23.59 9.12
N ASP A 59 4.81 23.26 8.76
CA ASP A 59 5.76 22.47 9.55
C ASP A 59 6.04 23.06 10.93
N ARG A 60 6.20 24.38 11.04
CA ARG A 60 6.36 25.06 12.33
C ARG A 60 5.14 24.92 13.25
N THR A 61 3.95 24.73 12.67
CA THR A 61 2.70 24.55 13.41
C THR A 61 2.42 23.08 13.68
N TRP A 62 2.76 22.22 12.71
CA TRP A 62 2.46 20.80 12.63
C TRP A 62 3.73 20.05 12.19
N PRO A 63 4.71 19.86 13.08
CA PRO A 63 5.99 19.27 12.69
C PRO A 63 5.83 17.81 12.28
N THR A 64 6.29 17.45 11.08
CA THR A 64 6.33 16.05 10.63
C THR A 64 7.62 15.81 9.85
N TYR A 65 8.18 14.61 9.92
CA TYR A 65 9.43 14.32 9.21
C TYR A 65 9.24 14.41 7.69
N VAL A 66 8.10 13.97 7.14
CA VAL A 66 7.79 14.06 5.71
C VAL A 66 7.74 15.50 5.20
N VAL A 67 7.21 16.44 5.99
CA VAL A 67 7.26 17.86 5.61
C VAL A 67 8.69 18.40 5.69
N GLY A 68 9.46 18.02 6.71
CA GLY A 68 10.87 18.37 6.83
C GLY A 68 11.71 17.89 5.64
N ASP A 69 11.51 16.64 5.21
CA ASP A 69 12.22 16.04 4.08
C ASP A 69 11.83 16.69 2.74
N ALA A 70 10.54 16.96 2.52
CA ALA A 70 10.07 17.73 1.38
C ALA A 70 10.77 19.10 1.29
N ARG A 71 10.81 19.83 2.42
CA ARG A 71 11.45 21.14 2.49
C ARG A 71 12.94 21.06 2.20
N SER A 72 13.64 20.08 2.76
CA SER A 72 15.09 19.89 2.51
C SER A 72 15.37 19.76 1.01
N VAL A 73 14.58 18.98 0.29
CA VAL A 73 14.72 18.76 -1.16
C VAL A 73 14.37 20.01 -1.96
N MET A 74 13.32 20.74 -1.56
CA MET A 74 12.94 22.01 -2.17
C MET A 74 14.01 23.10 -1.97
N GLU A 75 14.61 23.20 -0.78
CA GLU A 75 15.69 24.15 -0.47
C GLU A 75 16.96 23.88 -1.29
N GLN A 76 17.23 22.61 -1.61
CA GLN A 76 18.31 22.20 -2.52
C GLN A 76 17.98 22.47 -4.00
N GLY A 77 16.74 22.85 -4.33
CA GLY A 77 16.31 23.09 -5.71
C GLY A 77 16.23 21.82 -6.58
N LEU A 78 16.15 20.64 -5.95
CA LEU A 78 16.07 19.37 -6.64
C LEU A 78 14.63 19.09 -7.08
N SER A 79 14.45 18.48 -8.25
CA SER A 79 13.15 18.00 -8.73
C SER A 79 12.79 16.63 -8.16
N GLU A 80 13.78 15.85 -7.73
CA GLU A 80 13.60 14.54 -7.13
C GLU A 80 14.78 14.21 -6.23
N LYS A 81 14.55 13.46 -5.15
CA LYS A 81 15.59 12.85 -4.33
C LYS A 81 15.11 11.53 -3.75
N MET A 82 15.87 10.46 -3.99
CA MET A 82 15.73 9.18 -3.29
C MET A 82 16.43 9.28 -1.93
N LEU A 83 15.70 9.04 -0.85
CA LEU A 83 16.17 9.10 0.53
C LEU A 83 16.48 7.70 1.08
N ASP A 84 15.65 6.71 0.74
CA ASP A 84 15.85 5.30 1.08
C ASP A 84 15.49 4.43 -0.13
N LYS A 85 16.41 3.60 -0.60
CA LYS A 85 16.15 2.75 -1.78
C LYS A 85 15.36 1.51 -1.42
N GLU A 86 15.49 1.03 -0.19
CA GLU A 86 14.88 -0.22 0.25
C GLU A 86 13.37 -0.07 0.35
N THR A 87 12.90 1.04 0.91
CA THR A 87 11.47 1.35 1.04
C THR A 87 10.95 2.23 -0.10
N GLY A 88 11.77 2.50 -1.12
CA GLY A 88 11.46 3.45 -2.19
C GLY A 88 11.17 4.88 -1.69
N TYR A 89 11.63 5.23 -0.48
CA TYR A 89 11.40 6.53 0.13
C TYR A 89 12.00 7.65 -0.71
N LYS A 90 11.15 8.47 -1.31
CA LYS A 90 11.57 9.55 -2.22
C LYS A 90 10.72 10.80 -2.05
N VAL A 91 11.31 11.91 -2.49
CA VAL A 91 10.63 13.20 -2.64
C VAL A 91 10.62 13.58 -4.11
N ILE A 92 9.46 14.01 -4.62
CA ILE A 92 9.30 14.59 -5.95
C ILE A 92 8.85 16.04 -5.77
N ASN A 93 9.60 17.00 -6.30
CA ASN A 93 9.30 18.43 -6.27
C ASN A 93 9.04 18.95 -7.68
N ASP A 94 7.77 19.23 -7.96
CA ASP A 94 7.30 19.83 -9.21
C ASP A 94 6.98 21.30 -8.97
N ALA A 95 8.03 22.10 -8.84
CA ALA A 95 7.93 23.53 -8.59
C ALA A 95 7.18 24.29 -9.69
N GLN A 96 7.14 23.76 -10.92
CA GLN A 96 6.42 24.38 -12.04
C GLN A 96 4.91 24.32 -11.84
N ASN A 97 4.41 23.18 -11.34
CA ASN A 97 3.00 22.99 -11.06
C ASN A 97 2.61 23.35 -9.62
N GLY A 98 3.57 23.75 -8.79
CA GLY A 98 3.34 24.07 -7.39
C GLY A 98 2.94 22.84 -6.59
N TYR A 99 3.62 21.71 -6.84
CA TYR A 99 3.36 20.41 -6.25
C TYR A 99 4.63 19.83 -5.62
N VAL A 100 4.47 19.14 -4.49
CA VAL A 100 5.50 18.26 -3.91
C VAL A 100 4.85 16.99 -3.40
N GLU A 101 5.57 15.89 -3.49
CA GLU A 101 5.18 14.58 -2.98
C GLU A 101 6.33 13.96 -2.21
N VAL A 102 5.98 13.24 -1.16
CA VAL A 102 6.84 12.38 -0.37
C VAL A 102 6.15 11.03 -0.31
N SER A 103 6.81 10.00 -0.85
CA SER A 103 6.28 8.64 -0.90
C SER A 103 7.27 7.74 -0.18
N ASP A 104 6.84 7.08 0.89
CA ASP A 104 7.57 6.01 1.58
C ASP A 104 6.73 4.74 1.50
N TYR A 105 7.22 3.73 0.77
CA TYR A 105 6.50 2.46 0.59
C TYR A 105 6.84 1.44 1.70
N GLY A 106 7.56 1.85 2.74
CA GLY A 106 7.70 1.03 3.94
C GLY A 106 6.34 0.77 4.60
N THR A 107 6.21 -0.38 5.28
CA THR A 107 4.97 -0.86 5.92
C THR A 107 4.32 0.17 6.86
N ASP A 108 5.10 1.06 7.46
CA ASP A 108 4.63 2.12 8.37
C ASP A 108 4.99 3.54 7.89
N GLY A 109 5.41 3.68 6.63
CA GLY A 109 5.89 4.92 6.04
C GLY A 109 4.79 5.99 5.93
N MET A 110 5.09 7.22 6.34
CA MET A 110 4.17 8.33 6.08
C MET A 110 4.36 8.80 4.65
N TYR A 111 3.26 9.22 4.04
CA TYR A 111 3.26 9.89 2.76
C TYR A 111 2.66 11.29 2.90
N MET A 112 3.08 12.16 2.00
CA MET A 112 2.59 13.52 1.92
C MET A 112 2.50 13.94 0.47
N SER A 113 1.46 14.70 0.14
CA SER A 113 1.50 15.55 -1.05
C SER A 113 0.99 16.94 -0.70
N ALA A 114 1.53 17.97 -1.35
CA ALA A 114 1.07 19.33 -1.14
C ALA A 114 0.97 20.10 -2.45
N CYS A 115 -0.04 20.98 -2.52
CA CYS A 115 -0.35 21.79 -3.67
C CYS A 115 -0.57 23.25 -3.28
N VAL A 116 -0.31 24.15 -4.22
CA VAL A 116 -0.75 25.54 -4.14
C VAL A 116 -1.47 25.96 -5.42
N TRP A 117 -2.66 26.55 -5.27
CA TRP A 117 -3.43 27.09 -6.39
C TRP A 117 -3.82 28.54 -6.18
N ASN A 118 -3.85 29.32 -7.26
CA ASN A 118 -4.41 30.67 -7.23
C ASN A 118 -5.95 30.61 -7.16
N ARG A 119 -6.54 31.38 -6.24
CA ARG A 119 -7.98 31.59 -6.11
C ARG A 119 -8.41 32.80 -6.92
N SER A 120 -9.67 32.84 -7.35
CA SER A 120 -10.21 33.94 -8.15
C SER A 120 -10.29 35.28 -7.40
N ASN A 121 -10.25 35.26 -6.06
CA ASN A 121 -10.18 36.46 -5.22
C ASN A 121 -8.74 37.00 -5.04
N GLY A 122 -7.74 36.42 -5.71
CA GLY A 122 -6.34 36.82 -5.60
C GLY A 122 -5.58 36.18 -4.42
N HIS A 123 -6.26 35.42 -3.55
CA HIS A 123 -5.61 34.59 -2.53
C HIS A 123 -5.02 33.32 -3.16
N LYS A 124 -4.39 32.48 -2.33
CA LYS A 124 -3.97 31.13 -2.73
C LYS A 124 -4.61 30.08 -1.84
N LEU A 125 -4.99 28.95 -2.41
CA LEU A 125 -5.36 27.77 -1.65
C LEU A 125 -4.13 26.87 -1.52
N PHE A 126 -3.72 26.63 -0.29
CA PHE A 126 -2.72 25.65 0.08
C PHE A 126 -3.43 24.38 0.54
N ALA A 127 -3.02 23.23 0.00
CA ALA A 127 -3.54 21.93 0.40
C ALA A 127 -2.37 21.01 0.76
N VAL A 128 -2.50 20.28 1.87
CA VAL A 128 -1.53 19.24 2.27
C VAL A 128 -2.32 17.98 2.59
N CYS A 129 -2.09 16.95 1.80
CA CYS A 129 -2.52 15.59 2.09
C CYS A 129 -1.46 14.91 2.92
N LEU A 130 -1.86 14.32 4.04
CA LEU A 130 -1.00 13.53 4.90
C LEU A 130 -1.65 12.18 5.12
N GLY A 131 -0.84 11.13 5.12
CA GLY A 131 -1.33 9.84 5.55
C GLY A 131 -0.25 8.88 6.01
N GLN A 132 -0.71 7.81 6.64
CA GLN A 132 0.09 6.74 7.17
C GLN A 132 -0.73 5.44 7.14
N PRO A 133 -0.19 4.34 6.57
CA PRO A 133 -0.86 3.06 6.46
C PRO A 133 -0.85 2.28 7.80
N THR A 134 -1.31 2.92 8.89
CA THR A 134 -1.47 2.30 10.21
C THR A 134 -2.84 1.62 10.34
N ASP A 135 -3.10 0.93 11.47
CA ASP A 135 -4.46 0.56 11.89
C ASP A 135 -4.89 1.41 13.11
N PRO A 136 -5.84 2.35 12.97
CA PRO A 136 -6.58 2.69 11.74
C PRO A 136 -5.72 3.48 10.75
N CYS A 137 -6.03 3.34 9.45
CA CYS A 137 -5.34 4.08 8.39
C CYS A 137 -5.70 5.57 8.51
N LEU A 138 -4.69 6.43 8.55
CA LEU A 138 -4.86 7.87 8.57
C LEU A 138 -4.61 8.41 7.17
N ASP A 139 -5.60 9.07 6.59
CA ASP A 139 -5.46 9.84 5.35
C ASP A 139 -6.45 11.00 5.38
N PHE A 140 -5.93 12.23 5.25
CA PHE A 140 -6.73 13.45 5.26
C PHE A 140 -6.03 14.60 4.54
N VAL A 141 -6.81 15.60 4.13
CA VAL A 141 -6.28 16.83 3.54
C VAL A 141 -6.62 18.04 4.42
N CYS A 142 -5.60 18.82 4.73
CA CYS A 142 -5.75 20.15 5.32
C CYS A 142 -5.80 21.19 4.21
N PHE A 143 -6.83 22.04 4.19
CA PHE A 143 -6.95 23.15 3.24
C PHE A 143 -6.84 24.49 3.94
N TYR A 144 -6.00 25.38 3.42
CA TYR A 144 -5.81 26.72 3.95
C TYR A 144 -5.91 27.79 2.86
N ASP A 145 -6.67 28.85 3.15
CA ASP A 145 -6.70 30.07 2.37
C ASP A 145 -5.56 31.00 2.82
N TYR A 146 -4.58 31.22 1.95
CA TYR A 146 -3.51 32.17 2.17
C TYR A 146 -3.90 33.56 1.65
N ASP A 147 -4.03 34.49 2.58
CA ASP A 147 -4.19 35.91 2.30
C ASP A 147 -2.82 36.62 2.36
N GLN A 148 -2.39 37.17 1.23
CA GLN A 148 -1.13 37.87 1.08
C GLN A 148 -1.08 39.18 1.89
N GLN A 149 -2.21 39.83 2.14
CA GLN A 149 -2.27 41.10 2.87
C GLN A 149 -2.05 40.86 4.37
N THR A 150 -2.74 39.88 4.94
CA THR A 150 -2.61 39.52 6.35
C THR A 150 -1.47 38.55 6.64
N LYS A 151 -0.86 37.96 5.60
CA LYS A 151 0.20 36.95 5.69
C LYS A 151 -0.21 35.76 6.56
N MET A 152 -1.46 35.34 6.40
CA MET A 152 -2.11 34.31 7.22
C MET A 152 -2.74 33.24 6.33
N MET A 153 -2.64 31.99 6.79
CA MET A 153 -3.32 30.82 6.25
C MET A 153 -4.51 30.48 7.16
N THR A 154 -5.73 30.59 6.65
CA THR A 154 -6.98 30.30 7.40
C THR A 154 -7.60 28.99 6.93
N PRO A 155 -8.01 28.08 7.84
CA PRO A 155 -8.61 26.80 7.45
C PRO A 155 -9.84 26.96 6.54
N VAL A 156 -9.96 26.08 5.54
CA VAL A 156 -11.12 25.98 4.63
C VAL A 156 -11.77 24.60 4.82
N THR A 157 -12.84 24.55 5.60
CA THR A 157 -13.44 23.28 6.05
C THR A 157 -14.60 22.79 5.19
N ASP A 158 -15.13 23.64 4.31
CA ASP A 158 -16.33 23.38 3.53
C ASP A 158 -16.02 22.80 2.14
N VAL A 159 -14.81 22.25 1.91
CA VAL A 159 -14.42 21.52 0.69
C VAL A 159 -15.24 20.23 0.51
N TYR A 160 -15.47 19.52 1.62
CA TYR A 160 -16.24 18.27 1.65
C TYR A 160 -17.76 18.49 1.66
N LYS A 161 -18.25 19.72 1.47
CA LYS A 161 -19.68 19.99 1.46
C LYS A 161 -20.35 19.26 0.28
N GLY A 162 -21.32 18.39 0.58
CA GLY A 162 -22.04 17.60 -0.42
C GLY A 162 -21.36 16.27 -0.75
N PHE A 163 -20.15 16.02 -0.25
CA PHE A 163 -19.56 14.70 -0.23
C PHE A 163 -20.18 13.87 0.90
N ALA A 164 -20.48 12.61 0.60
CA ALA A 164 -20.93 11.62 1.57
C ALA A 164 -20.16 10.33 1.29
N ARG A 165 -19.71 9.68 2.37
CA ARG A 165 -19.04 8.38 2.34
C ARG A 165 -20.06 7.28 2.05
N TRP A 166 -19.70 6.28 1.25
CA TRP A 166 -20.60 5.22 0.80
C TRP A 166 -20.46 3.91 1.58
N THR A 167 -19.37 3.77 2.33
CA THR A 167 -19.00 2.62 3.15
C THR A 167 -18.76 3.08 4.59
N VAL A 168 -19.11 2.22 5.54
CA VAL A 168 -18.98 2.51 6.97
C VAL A 168 -17.52 2.39 7.41
N ASP A 169 -16.82 1.39 6.86
CA ASP A 169 -15.47 0.98 7.28
C ASP A 169 -14.41 1.11 6.17
N GLY A 170 -14.75 1.58 4.97
CA GLY A 170 -13.82 1.59 3.84
C GLY A 170 -12.73 2.65 3.97
N GLN A 171 -11.49 2.32 3.67
CA GLN A 171 -10.35 3.25 3.79
C GLN A 171 -10.46 4.39 2.77
N MET A 172 -10.07 5.60 3.17
CA MET A 172 -10.07 6.77 2.30
C MET A 172 -8.65 7.04 1.85
N MET A 173 -8.45 7.41 0.59
CA MET A 173 -7.15 7.86 0.09
C MET A 173 -7.34 9.11 -0.77
N HIS A 174 -6.79 10.23 -0.32
CA HIS A 174 -6.90 11.49 -1.04
C HIS A 174 -5.73 11.63 -2.02
N LYS A 175 -6.02 11.91 -3.30
CA LYS A 175 -5.01 12.26 -4.30
C LYS A 175 -5.13 13.71 -4.72
N LEU A 176 -4.13 14.50 -4.34
CA LEU A 176 -3.94 15.84 -4.87
C LEU A 176 -3.33 15.76 -6.28
N PRO A 177 -3.78 16.59 -7.24
CA PRO A 177 -3.29 16.53 -8.60
C PRO A 177 -1.89 17.14 -8.71
N ARG A 178 -0.94 16.37 -9.24
CA ARG A 178 0.37 16.91 -9.66
C ARG A 178 0.23 17.95 -10.77
N GLN A 179 -0.74 17.78 -11.67
CA GLN A 179 -1.08 18.72 -12.74
C GLN A 179 -2.58 18.99 -12.74
N GLY A 180 -2.96 20.27 -12.90
CA GLY A 180 -4.35 20.69 -12.84
C GLY A 180 -4.80 21.01 -11.41
N LYS A 181 -6.11 20.94 -11.16
CA LYS A 181 -6.74 21.39 -9.91
C LYS A 181 -7.88 20.49 -9.43
N ASP A 182 -8.18 19.44 -10.19
CA ASP A 182 -9.23 18.49 -9.85
C ASP A 182 -8.65 17.44 -8.92
N MET A 183 -9.35 17.18 -7.83
CA MET A 183 -8.92 16.25 -6.78
C MET A 183 -9.77 14.99 -6.87
N VAL A 184 -9.16 13.86 -6.52
CA VAL A 184 -9.85 12.59 -6.43
C VAL A 184 -9.70 12.05 -5.02
N ILE A 185 -10.77 11.45 -4.50
CA ILE A 185 -10.72 10.64 -3.29
C ILE A 185 -11.12 9.22 -3.67
N TYR A 186 -10.29 8.27 -3.30
CA TYR A 186 -10.57 6.84 -3.42
C TYR A 186 -11.14 6.36 -2.10
N GLU A 187 -12.29 5.69 -2.16
CA GLU A 187 -12.90 5.02 -1.02
C GLU A 187 -12.82 3.51 -1.27
N TYR A 188 -11.90 2.87 -0.56
CA TYR A 188 -11.63 1.44 -0.63
C TYR A 188 -12.55 0.70 0.35
N GLY A 189 -13.61 0.08 -0.17
CA GLY A 189 -14.43 -0.84 0.60
C GLY A 189 -14.61 -2.15 -0.13
N TYR A 190 -14.80 -3.23 0.61
CA TYR A 190 -15.23 -4.51 0.05
C TYR A 190 -16.78 -4.58 0.04
N PRO A 191 -17.45 -5.00 -1.04
CA PRO A 191 -16.92 -5.52 -2.31
C PRO A 191 -16.74 -4.46 -3.42
N GLN A 192 -16.82 -3.17 -3.10
CA GLN A 192 -16.91 -2.10 -4.09
C GLN A 192 -16.06 -0.90 -3.68
N CYS A 193 -15.11 -0.51 -4.54
CA CYS A 193 -14.41 0.77 -4.41
C CYS A 193 -15.18 1.90 -5.11
N TYR A 194 -15.07 3.11 -4.57
CA TYR A 194 -15.64 4.31 -5.14
C TYR A 194 -14.57 5.36 -5.42
N VAL A 195 -14.79 6.12 -6.48
CA VAL A 195 -14.00 7.28 -6.85
C VAL A 195 -14.88 8.51 -6.71
N HIS A 196 -14.48 9.43 -5.84
CA HIS A 196 -15.15 10.71 -5.65
C HIS A 196 -14.36 11.81 -6.34
N GLU A 197 -14.99 12.44 -7.31
CA GLU A 197 -14.37 13.49 -8.11
C GLU A 197 -14.74 14.86 -7.56
N PHE A 198 -13.71 15.71 -7.39
CA PHE A 198 -13.84 17.09 -6.99
C PHE A 198 -13.30 17.98 -8.09
N THR A 199 -14.10 18.96 -8.53
CA THR A 199 -13.69 19.89 -9.58
C THR A 199 -13.44 21.29 -9.04
N TRP A 200 -12.46 21.97 -9.62
CA TRP A 200 -12.11 23.32 -9.22
C TRP A 200 -13.16 24.36 -9.63
N ASN A 201 -13.72 25.09 -8.67
CA ASN A 201 -14.74 26.11 -8.94
C ASN A 201 -14.21 27.55 -9.06
N GLY A 202 -12.89 27.74 -9.13
CA GLY A 202 -12.25 29.07 -9.07
C GLY A 202 -11.73 29.44 -7.68
N MET A 203 -12.27 28.84 -6.63
CA MET A 203 -11.92 29.11 -5.23
C MET A 203 -11.38 27.90 -4.49
N LYS A 204 -11.91 26.71 -4.75
CA LYS A 204 -11.54 25.45 -4.09
C LYS A 204 -12.04 24.24 -4.90
N PRO A 205 -11.57 23.01 -4.59
CA PRO A 205 -12.24 21.80 -5.06
C PRO A 205 -13.66 21.73 -4.49
N VAL A 206 -14.61 21.26 -5.30
CA VAL A 206 -16.01 21.05 -4.92
C VAL A 206 -16.45 19.70 -5.43
N TYR A 207 -17.13 18.93 -4.59
CA TYR A 207 -17.65 17.62 -4.95
C TYR A 207 -18.51 17.70 -6.21
N LYS A 208 -18.23 16.81 -7.18
CA LYS A 208 -18.93 16.72 -8.46
C LYS A 208 -19.77 15.45 -8.53
N GLN A 209 -19.14 14.30 -8.34
CA GLN A 209 -19.80 13.00 -8.48
C GLN A 209 -19.04 11.90 -7.76
N THR A 210 -19.74 10.78 -7.55
CA THR A 210 -19.18 9.51 -7.12
C THR A 210 -19.43 8.49 -8.21
N ARG A 211 -18.43 7.68 -8.54
CA ARG A 211 -18.58 6.53 -9.43
C ARG A 211 -18.01 5.28 -8.78
N ALA A 212 -18.68 4.15 -8.99
CA ALA A 212 -18.15 2.83 -8.70
C ALA A 212 -16.95 2.56 -9.62
N ASP A 213 -15.84 2.08 -9.06
CA ASP A 213 -14.66 1.72 -9.84
C ASP A 213 -13.93 0.53 -9.22
N ASN A 214 -14.26 -0.66 -9.71
CA ASN A 214 -13.64 -1.90 -9.26
C ASN A 214 -12.32 -2.21 -9.96
N SER A 215 -11.83 -1.35 -10.89
CA SER A 215 -10.46 -1.54 -11.38
C SER A 215 -9.43 -1.22 -10.30
N ILE A 216 -9.80 -0.46 -9.27
CA ILE A 216 -8.90 -0.11 -8.17
C ILE A 216 -8.66 -1.30 -7.24
N LEU A 217 -9.66 -2.17 -7.05
CA LEU A 217 -9.47 -3.48 -6.41
C LEU A 217 -8.52 -4.36 -7.23
N LYS A 218 -8.50 -4.17 -8.56
CA LYS A 218 -7.55 -4.86 -9.42
C LYS A 218 -6.15 -4.29 -9.27
N ASP A 219 -5.93 -3.02 -8.98
CA ASP A 219 -4.57 -2.52 -8.76
C ASP A 219 -4.00 -2.97 -7.40
N SER A 220 -4.84 -3.21 -6.38
CA SER A 220 -4.39 -3.82 -5.11
C SER A 220 -4.30 -5.36 -5.13
N GLU A 221 -4.95 -6.03 -6.10
CA GLU A 221 -4.90 -7.50 -6.23
C GLU A 221 -4.19 -7.99 -7.52
N SER A 222 -3.72 -7.10 -8.42
CA SER A 222 -3.23 -7.54 -9.74
C SER A 222 -2.09 -6.76 -10.40
N GLU A 223 -1.53 -5.68 -9.82
CA GLU A 223 -0.36 -5.02 -10.44
C GLU A 223 1.00 -5.65 -10.11
N ASP A 224 1.13 -6.49 -9.08
CA ASP A 224 2.46 -7.02 -8.67
C ASP A 224 2.77 -8.48 -9.07
N TYR A 225 1.87 -9.18 -9.77
CA TYR A 225 2.12 -10.59 -10.10
C TYR A 225 2.33 -10.83 -11.60
N VAL A 226 3.57 -11.19 -11.94
CA VAL A 226 3.95 -12.12 -13.02
C VAL A 226 3.26 -11.91 -14.37
N THR A 227 3.53 -10.80 -15.06
CA THR A 227 3.17 -10.69 -16.49
C THR A 227 4.39 -10.92 -17.38
N GLY A 228 4.43 -12.08 -18.03
CA GLY A 228 5.42 -12.39 -19.05
C GLY A 228 6.75 -12.93 -18.53
N VAL A 229 6.80 -13.41 -17.28
CA VAL A 229 7.99 -14.05 -16.70
C VAL A 229 8.24 -15.39 -17.37
N THR A 230 9.49 -15.62 -17.76
CA THR A 230 9.90 -16.84 -18.46
C THR A 230 10.28 -17.92 -17.45
N VAL A 231 9.59 -19.06 -17.49
CA VAL A 231 9.89 -20.23 -16.66
C VAL A 231 11.15 -20.90 -17.17
N LYS A 232 12.15 -21.01 -16.30
CA LYS A 232 13.39 -21.74 -16.58
C LYS A 232 13.28 -23.13 -15.98
N PHE A 233 13.41 -24.16 -16.81
CA PHE A 233 13.36 -25.56 -16.38
C PHE A 233 14.36 -26.41 -17.17
N SER A 234 14.79 -27.51 -16.56
CA SER A 234 15.59 -28.53 -17.22
C SER A 234 14.73 -29.76 -17.53
N GLY A 235 14.72 -30.21 -18.78
CA GLY A 235 13.93 -31.37 -19.21
C GLY A 235 12.98 -31.04 -20.36
N SER A 236 12.02 -31.93 -20.61
CA SER A 236 11.06 -31.79 -21.71
C SER A 236 9.83 -30.95 -21.36
N GLN A 237 9.51 -30.78 -20.08
CA GLN A 237 8.37 -30.03 -19.55
C GLN A 237 8.69 -29.48 -18.16
N PRO A 238 8.17 -28.29 -17.78
CA PRO A 238 8.30 -27.79 -16.41
C PRO A 238 7.43 -28.61 -15.45
N ASN A 239 7.89 -28.68 -14.20
CA ASN A 239 7.16 -29.24 -13.06
C ASN A 239 6.87 -28.16 -12.01
N ILE A 240 6.21 -28.53 -10.91
CA ILE A 240 5.81 -27.59 -9.85
C ILE A 240 6.98 -26.82 -9.22
N LYS A 241 8.17 -27.43 -9.12
CA LYS A 241 9.37 -26.75 -8.61
C LYS A 241 9.81 -25.63 -9.55
N ASP A 242 9.72 -25.83 -10.85
CA ASP A 242 10.13 -24.84 -11.84
C ASP A 242 9.19 -23.62 -11.81
N PHE A 243 7.89 -23.85 -11.66
CA PHE A 243 6.91 -22.78 -11.50
C PHE A 243 7.13 -22.01 -10.20
N MET A 244 7.23 -22.71 -9.07
CA MET A 244 7.47 -22.08 -7.77
C MET A 244 8.79 -21.30 -7.75
N ASN A 245 9.90 -21.86 -8.28
CA ASN A 245 11.16 -21.14 -8.44
C ASN A 245 11.01 -19.84 -9.23
N THR A 246 10.21 -19.88 -10.30
CA THR A 246 9.99 -18.70 -11.15
C THR A 246 9.20 -17.63 -10.39
N ILE A 247 8.18 -18.03 -9.63
CA ILE A 247 7.40 -17.13 -8.78
C ILE A 247 8.32 -16.50 -7.71
N LEU A 248 9.04 -17.32 -6.94
CA LEU A 248 9.92 -16.90 -5.84
C LEU A 248 11.19 -16.13 -6.28
N SER A 249 11.43 -15.99 -7.59
CA SER A 249 12.60 -15.27 -8.13
C SER A 249 12.31 -13.82 -8.52
N GLN A 250 11.07 -13.36 -8.34
CA GLN A 250 10.68 -11.99 -8.68
C GLN A 250 11.18 -11.00 -7.62
N GLU A 251 11.44 -9.77 -8.04
CA GLU A 251 12.01 -8.72 -7.18
C GLU A 251 11.03 -8.26 -6.10
N ASP A 252 9.72 -8.35 -6.38
CA ASP A 252 8.65 -7.95 -5.48
C ASP A 252 7.72 -9.14 -5.22
N ILE A 253 8.15 -10.02 -4.30
CA ILE A 253 7.34 -11.14 -3.81
C ILE A 253 7.00 -10.81 -2.37
N GLY A 254 5.71 -10.58 -2.07
CA GLY A 254 5.26 -10.15 -0.75
C GLY A 254 5.84 -10.96 0.41
N GLU A 255 5.83 -10.41 1.62
CA GLU A 255 6.56 -10.94 2.79
C GLU A 255 6.39 -12.46 2.99
N ALA A 256 5.17 -12.98 2.82
CA ALA A 256 4.86 -14.40 2.92
C ALA A 256 5.69 -15.25 1.93
N LEU A 257 5.81 -14.83 0.68
CA LEU A 257 6.63 -15.50 -0.33
C LEU A 257 8.12 -15.29 -0.10
N GLY A 258 8.52 -14.16 0.50
CA GLY A 258 9.90 -13.94 0.95
C GLY A 258 10.36 -15.02 1.94
N ALA A 259 9.52 -15.34 2.94
CA ALA A 259 9.79 -16.42 3.89
C ALA A 259 9.89 -17.80 3.22
N VAL A 260 9.00 -18.09 2.25
CA VAL A 260 9.07 -19.32 1.45
C VAL A 260 10.37 -19.37 0.64
N SER A 261 10.78 -18.27 0.01
CA SER A 261 11.96 -18.20 -0.86
C SER A 261 13.24 -18.60 -0.12
N GLN A 262 13.50 -17.98 1.03
CA GLN A 262 14.65 -18.32 1.87
C GLN A 262 14.61 -19.78 2.34
N SER A 263 13.46 -20.22 2.87
CA SER A 263 13.29 -21.58 3.37
C SER A 263 13.47 -22.63 2.26
N TRP A 264 13.02 -22.30 1.05
CA TRP A 264 13.15 -23.15 -0.12
C TRP A 264 14.60 -23.29 -0.59
N GLU A 265 15.41 -22.24 -0.49
CA GLU A 265 16.86 -22.34 -0.73
C GLU A 265 17.54 -23.28 0.26
N TRP A 266 17.16 -23.22 1.54
CA TRP A 266 17.69 -24.12 2.56
C TRP A 266 17.31 -25.57 2.28
N TYR A 267 16.02 -25.81 2.02
CA TYR A 267 15.50 -27.13 1.69
C TYR A 267 16.23 -27.75 0.49
N ARG A 268 16.40 -27.00 -0.61
CA ARG A 268 17.05 -27.52 -1.83
C ARG A 268 18.54 -27.82 -1.66
N ASN A 269 19.21 -27.12 -0.75
CA ASN A 269 20.62 -27.33 -0.44
C ASN A 269 20.84 -28.40 0.66
N GLY A 270 19.78 -29.06 1.13
CA GLY A 270 19.86 -30.07 2.18
C GLY A 270 20.25 -29.48 3.54
N MET A 271 19.99 -28.19 3.75
CA MET A 271 20.22 -27.51 5.03
C MET A 271 19.02 -27.72 5.95
N ASN A 272 19.26 -27.65 7.26
CA ASN A 272 18.19 -27.71 8.25
C ASN A 272 17.31 -26.45 8.11
N MET A 273 15.99 -26.65 8.09
CA MET A 273 15.03 -25.55 8.19
C MET A 273 14.95 -25.06 9.64
N LEU A 274 14.37 -23.87 9.85
CA LEU A 274 14.10 -23.38 11.20
C LEU A 274 13.03 -24.25 11.88
N ASP A 275 13.04 -24.23 13.22
CA ASP A 275 12.00 -24.88 14.01
C ASP A 275 10.62 -24.30 13.62
N GLY A 276 9.62 -25.16 13.45
CA GLY A 276 8.28 -24.77 13.01
C GLY A 276 8.09 -24.67 11.49
N GLN A 277 9.17 -24.75 10.69
CA GLN A 277 9.08 -24.71 9.23
C GLN A 277 9.08 -26.11 8.60
N SER A 278 8.26 -26.32 7.58
CA SER A 278 8.26 -27.56 6.81
C SER A 278 7.78 -27.41 5.37
N PHE A 279 8.30 -28.26 4.48
CA PHE A 279 7.81 -28.43 3.12
C PHE A 279 7.19 -29.80 2.90
N ILE A 280 6.08 -29.82 2.17
CA ILE A 280 5.55 -31.01 1.50
C ILE A 280 5.82 -30.84 0.01
N VAL A 281 6.67 -31.70 -0.56
CA VAL A 281 7.01 -31.65 -1.99
C VAL A 281 6.48 -32.90 -2.69
N ASP A 282 5.44 -32.73 -3.50
CA ASP A 282 4.75 -33.81 -4.21
C ASP A 282 4.73 -33.52 -5.71
N VAL A 283 5.90 -33.72 -6.35
CA VAL A 283 6.12 -33.38 -7.76
C VAL A 283 5.19 -34.17 -8.68
N ASP A 284 4.92 -35.43 -8.34
CA ASP A 284 4.07 -36.34 -9.14
C ASP A 284 2.63 -35.84 -9.22
N ASN A 285 2.12 -35.23 -8.16
CA ASN A 285 0.80 -34.60 -8.14
C ASN A 285 0.86 -33.09 -8.44
N GLY A 286 2.05 -32.56 -8.76
CA GLY A 286 2.24 -31.17 -9.09
C GLY A 286 1.94 -30.21 -7.94
N TYR A 287 2.28 -30.58 -6.71
CA TYR A 287 1.95 -29.83 -5.50
C TYR A 287 3.19 -29.56 -4.64
N ILE A 288 3.27 -28.35 -4.08
CA ILE A 288 4.19 -28.00 -2.98
C ILE A 288 3.39 -27.26 -1.91
N GLY A 289 3.58 -27.63 -0.65
CA GLY A 289 3.05 -26.89 0.51
C GLY A 289 4.20 -26.47 1.42
N PHE A 290 4.08 -25.28 2.00
CA PHE A 290 4.96 -24.72 3.02
C PHE A 290 4.13 -24.38 4.25
N ASN A 291 4.62 -24.74 5.43
CA ASN A 291 4.04 -24.36 6.71
C ASN A 291 5.13 -23.75 7.58
N GLU A 292 4.78 -22.67 8.26
CA GLU A 292 5.60 -22.02 9.28
C GLU A 292 4.76 -21.74 10.52
N ASP A 293 5.16 -22.31 11.65
CA ASP A 293 4.60 -21.97 12.96
C ASP A 293 5.34 -20.73 13.51
N ILE A 294 4.74 -19.55 13.36
CA ILE A 294 5.32 -18.27 13.79
C ILE A 294 5.24 -18.13 15.31
N SER A 295 4.13 -18.59 15.90
CA SER A 295 3.94 -18.67 17.36
C SER A 295 2.96 -19.80 17.70
N ASP A 296 2.69 -20.00 19.00
CA ASP A 296 1.66 -20.96 19.45
C ASP A 296 0.26 -20.65 18.88
N GLN A 297 0.02 -19.41 18.47
CA GLN A 297 -1.26 -18.92 17.99
C GLN A 297 -1.26 -18.57 16.50
N GLU A 298 -0.09 -18.42 15.87
CA GLU A 298 0.04 -17.90 14.52
C GLU A 298 0.77 -18.87 13.59
N ARG A 299 0.20 -19.10 12.40
CA ARG A 299 0.77 -19.95 11.36
C ARG A 299 0.62 -19.36 9.98
N LEU A 300 1.68 -19.45 9.19
CA LEU A 300 1.67 -19.17 7.76
C LEU A 300 1.61 -20.49 6.99
N TYR A 301 0.73 -20.56 6.01
CA TYR A 301 0.58 -21.70 5.11
C TYR A 301 0.56 -21.22 3.66
N VAL A 302 1.48 -21.72 2.84
CA VAL A 302 1.59 -21.38 1.42
C VAL A 302 1.53 -22.65 0.58
N GLU A 303 0.69 -22.67 -0.44
CA GLU A 303 0.54 -23.81 -1.35
C GLU A 303 0.77 -23.39 -2.79
N PHE A 304 1.39 -24.29 -3.55
CA PHE A 304 1.52 -24.20 -4.99
C PHE A 304 0.96 -25.47 -5.60
N CYS A 305 0.15 -25.35 -6.65
CA CYS A 305 -0.22 -26.49 -7.46
C CYS A 305 -0.34 -26.13 -8.94
N TYR A 306 -0.43 -27.12 -9.83
CA TYR A 306 -0.77 -26.87 -11.22
C TYR A 306 -1.71 -27.91 -11.82
N TRP A 307 -2.45 -27.49 -12.84
CA TRP A 307 -3.27 -28.34 -13.70
C TRP A 307 -2.85 -28.21 -15.16
N ASN A 308 -3.00 -29.30 -15.92
CA ASN A 308 -2.83 -29.24 -17.37
C ASN A 308 -4.14 -28.80 -18.03
N TYR A 309 -4.03 -27.92 -19.02
CA TYR A 309 -5.14 -27.68 -19.94
C TYR A 309 -5.32 -28.88 -20.87
N ALA A 310 -6.56 -29.13 -21.29
CA ALA A 310 -6.91 -30.19 -22.24
C ALA A 310 -6.34 -29.95 -23.64
N ASP A 311 -5.94 -28.72 -23.95
CA ASP A 311 -5.28 -28.38 -25.22
C ASP A 311 -3.84 -28.89 -25.33
N GLY A 312 -3.24 -29.36 -24.22
CA GLY A 312 -1.85 -29.82 -24.16
C GLY A 312 -0.80 -28.72 -24.38
N LYS A 313 -1.23 -27.47 -24.50
CA LYS A 313 -0.38 -26.29 -24.76
C LYS A 313 -0.19 -25.44 -23.53
N HIS A 314 -1.12 -25.48 -22.58
CA HIS A 314 -1.08 -24.62 -21.41
C HIS A 314 -1.13 -25.42 -20.11
N LYS A 315 -0.65 -24.78 -19.05
CA LYS A 315 -0.84 -25.22 -17.66
C LYS A 315 -1.42 -24.06 -16.86
N LEU A 316 -2.29 -24.36 -15.90
CA LEU A 316 -2.75 -23.41 -14.91
C LEU A 316 -1.95 -23.66 -13.64
N VAL A 317 -1.19 -22.68 -13.17
CA VAL A 317 -0.50 -22.69 -11.89
C VAL A 317 -1.33 -21.89 -10.91
N ALA A 318 -1.45 -22.35 -9.67
CA ALA A 318 -2.04 -21.59 -8.59
C ALA A 318 -1.09 -21.53 -7.40
N GLU A 319 -1.08 -20.38 -6.76
CA GLU A 319 -0.41 -20.09 -5.51
C GLU A 319 -1.48 -19.67 -4.50
N ASN A 320 -1.42 -20.19 -3.28
CA ASN A 320 -2.33 -19.84 -2.20
C ASN A 320 -1.53 -19.43 -0.98
N VAL A 321 -1.84 -18.28 -0.38
CA VAL A 321 -1.25 -17.82 0.87
C VAL A 321 -2.35 -17.69 1.92
N VAL A 322 -2.12 -18.27 3.10
CA VAL A 322 -3.07 -18.31 4.20
C VAL A 322 -2.34 -18.00 5.50
N ASN A 323 -2.84 -17.00 6.24
CA ASN A 323 -2.46 -16.74 7.61
C ASN A 323 -3.54 -17.26 8.57
N ILE A 324 -3.12 -17.96 9.62
CA ILE A 324 -4.00 -18.50 10.65
C ILE A 324 -3.59 -17.90 12.00
N VAL A 325 -4.50 -17.20 12.66
CA VAL A 325 -4.32 -16.66 14.02
C VAL A 325 -5.41 -17.22 14.93
N ASP A 326 -5.04 -17.77 16.08
CA ASP A 326 -5.95 -18.43 17.03
C ASP A 326 -6.83 -19.51 16.36
N GLY A 327 -6.25 -20.25 15.42
CA GLY A 327 -6.93 -21.30 14.66
C GLY A 327 -7.96 -20.80 13.64
N LYS A 328 -8.00 -19.49 13.36
CA LYS A 328 -8.89 -18.87 12.37
C LYS A 328 -8.10 -18.26 11.22
N PRO A 329 -8.59 -18.33 9.98
CA PRO A 329 -7.96 -17.63 8.88
C PRO A 329 -8.08 -16.12 9.11
N VAL A 330 -7.03 -15.38 8.81
CA VAL A 330 -7.03 -13.92 8.83
C VAL A 330 -6.75 -13.45 7.41
N GLU A 331 -7.64 -12.60 6.88
CA GLU A 331 -7.40 -11.93 5.61
C GLU A 331 -6.27 -10.91 5.83
N GLY A 332 -5.23 -10.98 5.03
CA GLY A 332 -4.13 -10.02 4.99
C GLY A 332 -3.89 -9.58 3.55
N GLN A 333 -3.01 -8.60 3.36
CA GLN A 333 -2.70 -8.02 2.04
C GLN A 333 -2.34 -9.08 0.98
N TYR A 334 -1.70 -10.17 1.40
CA TYR A 334 -1.27 -11.25 0.51
C TYR A 334 -2.11 -12.53 0.62
N ALA A 335 -3.18 -12.54 1.42
CA ALA A 335 -4.01 -13.73 1.60
C ALA A 335 -4.90 -13.97 0.37
N GLY A 336 -4.91 -15.19 -0.16
CA GLY A 336 -5.73 -15.53 -1.32
C GLY A 336 -5.07 -16.50 -2.28
N ILE A 337 -5.76 -16.76 -3.40
CA ILE A 337 -5.22 -17.58 -4.50
C ILE A 337 -4.92 -16.69 -5.71
N SER A 338 -3.67 -16.74 -6.16
CA SER A 338 -3.23 -16.19 -7.43
C SER A 338 -3.19 -17.28 -8.50
N TYR A 339 -3.66 -16.96 -9.71
CA TYR A 339 -3.70 -17.89 -10.84
C TYR A 339 -2.82 -17.42 -12.00
N LEU A 340 -1.96 -18.30 -12.48
CA LEU A 340 -1.05 -18.03 -13.60
C LEU A 340 -1.25 -19.05 -14.71
N LYS A 341 -1.44 -18.57 -15.93
CA LYS A 341 -1.45 -19.42 -17.12
C LYS A 341 -0.04 -19.49 -17.71
N TYR A 342 0.50 -20.69 -17.77
CA TYR A 342 1.76 -21.00 -18.46
C TYR A 342 1.48 -21.46 -19.89
N ASP A 343 2.29 -20.99 -20.83
CA ASP A 343 2.26 -21.36 -22.25
C ASP A 343 3.52 -22.15 -22.63
N ASN A 344 3.33 -23.36 -23.17
CA ASN A 344 4.41 -24.30 -23.52
C ASN A 344 5.27 -23.82 -24.70
N ASP A 345 4.75 -22.96 -25.58
CA ASP A 345 5.48 -22.52 -26.79
C ASP A 345 6.38 -21.32 -26.47
N THR A 346 5.90 -20.43 -25.60
CA THR A 346 6.58 -19.19 -25.22
C THR A 346 7.36 -19.30 -23.90
N HIS A 347 7.07 -20.34 -23.11
CA HIS A 347 7.56 -20.56 -21.75
C HIS A 347 7.20 -19.43 -20.78
N LYS A 348 6.16 -18.64 -21.06
CA LYS A 348 5.76 -17.50 -20.24
C LYS A 348 4.61 -17.86 -19.31
N MET A 349 4.65 -17.28 -18.11
CA MET A 349 3.50 -17.21 -17.21
C MET A 349 2.86 -15.83 -17.27
N THR A 350 1.53 -15.81 -17.24
CA THR A 350 0.72 -14.59 -17.17
C THR A 350 -0.42 -14.79 -16.20
N CYS A 351 -0.69 -13.82 -15.35
CA CYS A 351 -1.85 -13.84 -14.47
C CYS A 351 -3.18 -13.96 -15.23
N VAL A 352 -4.12 -14.69 -14.64
CA VAL A 352 -5.48 -14.88 -15.16
C VAL A 352 -6.50 -14.68 -14.04
N ASP A 353 -7.58 -13.98 -14.36
CA ASP A 353 -8.65 -13.67 -13.42
C ASP A 353 -9.46 -14.93 -13.05
N ALA A 354 -9.78 -15.09 -11.77
CA ALA A 354 -10.52 -16.26 -11.26
C ALA A 354 -11.91 -16.42 -11.92
N ASN A 355 -12.62 -15.33 -12.23
CA ASN A 355 -13.92 -15.39 -12.91
C ASN A 355 -13.76 -15.90 -14.34
N SER A 356 -12.67 -15.55 -15.03
CA SER A 356 -12.36 -16.10 -16.35
C SER A 356 -12.15 -17.63 -16.33
N LEU A 357 -11.74 -18.15 -15.17
CA LEU A 357 -11.59 -19.57 -14.91
C LEU A 357 -12.89 -20.24 -14.41
N GLY A 358 -14.01 -19.54 -14.35
CA GLY A 358 -15.29 -20.09 -13.88
C GLY A 358 -15.42 -20.22 -12.36
N ILE A 359 -14.57 -19.52 -11.60
CA ILE A 359 -14.69 -19.41 -10.15
C ILE A 359 -15.52 -18.17 -9.86
N ASP A 360 -16.67 -18.38 -9.25
CA ASP A 360 -17.53 -17.29 -8.78
C ASP A 360 -17.15 -16.94 -7.33
N MET A 361 -16.57 -15.76 -7.18
CA MET A 361 -16.07 -15.22 -5.91
C MET A 361 -17.16 -14.52 -5.08
N GLU A 362 -18.45 -14.65 -5.42
CA GLU A 362 -19.53 -14.08 -4.60
C GLU A 362 -19.42 -14.54 -3.14
N MET A 363 -18.98 -13.64 -2.26
CA MET A 363 -18.86 -13.91 -0.84
C MET A 363 -20.25 -13.99 -0.20
N PRO A 364 -20.50 -14.98 0.68
CA PRO A 364 -21.75 -15.02 1.43
C PRO A 364 -21.93 -13.77 2.29
N VAL A 365 -23.16 -13.24 2.37
CA VAL A 365 -23.46 -12.07 3.21
C VAL A 365 -23.13 -12.36 4.68
N GLY A 366 -22.35 -11.48 5.31
CA GLY A 366 -21.95 -11.57 6.70
C GLY A 366 -20.73 -12.46 6.95
N GLU A 367 -20.00 -12.83 5.90
CA GLU A 367 -18.69 -13.48 6.02
C GLU A 367 -17.69 -12.53 6.70
N TYR A 368 -16.84 -13.10 7.55
CA TYR A 368 -15.82 -12.36 8.31
C TYR A 368 -14.39 -12.89 8.08
N SER A 369 -14.25 -14.00 7.35
CA SER A 369 -12.98 -14.66 7.07
C SER A 369 -13.21 -15.81 6.09
N SER A 370 -12.21 -16.11 5.26
CA SER A 370 -12.27 -17.26 4.37
C SER A 370 -10.95 -18.01 4.25
N LEU A 371 -11.06 -19.33 4.11
CA LEU A 371 -9.95 -20.25 3.89
C LEU A 371 -10.05 -20.82 2.49
N ARG A 372 -8.94 -20.78 1.74
CA ARG A 372 -8.83 -21.45 0.45
C ARG A 372 -7.86 -22.60 0.56
N ARG A 373 -8.10 -23.69 -0.15
CA ARG A 373 -7.24 -24.88 -0.16
C ARG A 373 -7.00 -25.37 -1.58
N LEU A 374 -5.73 -25.54 -1.92
CA LEU A 374 -5.32 -26.16 -3.16
C LEU A 374 -5.27 -27.70 -2.98
N PRO A 375 -5.69 -28.48 -3.99
CA PRO A 375 -5.66 -29.92 -3.90
C PRO A 375 -4.23 -30.42 -4.01
N ARG A 376 -3.73 -31.07 -2.95
CA ARG A 376 -2.55 -31.94 -3.09
C ARG A 376 -2.80 -33.11 -4.05
N LYS A 377 -4.02 -33.65 -4.05
CA LYS A 377 -4.46 -34.72 -4.96
C LYS A 377 -5.82 -34.37 -5.54
N GLY A 378 -6.01 -34.71 -6.81
CA GLY A 378 -7.26 -34.44 -7.51
C GLY A 378 -7.27 -33.06 -8.18
N LYS A 379 -8.47 -32.52 -8.40
CA LYS A 379 -8.69 -31.34 -9.25
C LYS A 379 -9.62 -30.30 -8.62
N THR A 380 -10.04 -30.52 -7.38
CA THR A 380 -11.02 -29.67 -6.70
C THR A 380 -10.31 -28.70 -5.77
N ILE A 381 -10.55 -27.41 -5.95
CA ILE A 381 -10.22 -26.37 -4.97
C ILE A 381 -11.42 -26.17 -4.03
N GLU A 382 -11.13 -25.83 -2.78
CA GLU A 382 -12.14 -25.58 -1.76
C GLU A 382 -12.02 -24.14 -1.24
N TYR A 383 -13.16 -23.46 -1.15
CA TYR A 383 -13.30 -22.17 -0.49
C TYR A 383 -14.24 -22.36 0.71
N GLU A 384 -13.74 -22.13 1.91
CA GLU A 384 -14.50 -22.20 3.15
C GLU A 384 -14.70 -20.78 3.68
N PHE A 385 -15.94 -20.32 3.72
CA PHE A 385 -16.34 -19.01 4.20
C PHE A 385 -16.87 -19.13 5.63
N TYR A 386 -16.34 -18.33 6.55
CA TYR A 386 -16.72 -18.31 7.94
C TYR A 386 -17.74 -17.20 8.20
N LEU A 387 -18.85 -17.59 8.85
CA LEU A 387 -20.02 -16.78 9.11
C LEU A 387 -20.36 -16.86 10.61
N PRO A 388 -21.08 -15.87 11.19
CA PRO A 388 -21.53 -15.97 12.58
C PRO A 388 -22.36 -17.24 12.85
N ALA A 389 -23.09 -17.72 11.85
CA ALA A 389 -23.94 -18.91 11.93
C ALA A 389 -23.21 -20.24 11.64
N GLY A 390 -21.91 -20.21 11.29
CA GLY A 390 -21.14 -21.42 10.96
C GLY A 390 -20.19 -21.21 9.78
N LYS A 391 -20.10 -22.19 8.89
CA LYS A 391 -19.24 -22.11 7.70
C LYS A 391 -19.92 -22.68 6.47
N ILE A 392 -19.62 -22.09 5.31
CA ILE A 392 -20.08 -22.55 4.00
C ILE A 392 -18.86 -22.95 3.18
N THR A 393 -18.87 -24.14 2.59
CA THR A 393 -17.83 -24.58 1.67
C THR A 393 -18.34 -24.55 0.23
N LYS A 394 -17.67 -23.81 -0.65
CA LYS A 394 -17.82 -23.89 -2.10
C LYS A 394 -16.68 -24.74 -2.68
N ARG A 395 -17.01 -25.63 -3.60
CA ARG A 395 -16.05 -26.54 -4.24
C ARG A 395 -16.07 -26.33 -5.74
N TYR A 396 -14.89 -26.31 -6.35
CA TYR A 396 -14.75 -26.08 -7.77
C TYR A 396 -13.77 -27.08 -8.38
N THR A 397 -14.21 -27.89 -9.36
CA THR A 397 -13.39 -28.92 -9.99
C THR A 397 -12.84 -28.45 -11.35
N TRP A 398 -11.53 -28.60 -11.57
CA TRP A 398 -10.92 -28.36 -12.88
C TRP A 398 -11.32 -29.41 -13.91
N ASN A 399 -11.93 -28.98 -15.02
CA ASN A 399 -12.38 -29.88 -16.09
C ASN A 399 -11.42 -30.00 -17.28
N GLY A 400 -10.27 -29.31 -17.24
CA GLY A 400 -9.33 -29.24 -18.36
C GLY A 400 -9.31 -27.90 -19.10
N SER A 401 -10.27 -27.01 -18.86
CA SER A 401 -10.25 -25.65 -19.42
C SER A 401 -10.68 -24.57 -18.44
N ARG A 402 -11.54 -24.93 -17.48
CA ARG A 402 -12.05 -24.04 -16.43
C ARG A 402 -12.43 -24.85 -15.21
N PHE A 403 -12.67 -24.16 -14.11
CA PHE A 403 -13.33 -24.70 -12.93
C PHE A 403 -14.84 -24.75 -13.12
N VAL A 404 -15.45 -25.81 -12.56
CA VAL A 404 -16.90 -26.01 -12.53
C VAL A 404 -17.31 -26.18 -11.07
N LYS A 405 -18.30 -25.40 -10.64
CA LYS A 405 -18.87 -25.48 -9.30
C LYS A 405 -19.55 -26.85 -9.11
N GLU A 406 -19.25 -27.52 -8.00
CA GLU A 406 -19.88 -28.79 -7.61
C GLU A 406 -21.32 -28.61 -7.09
#